data_AF-W6NFV0-F1
#
_entry.id   AF-W6NFV0-F1
#
_cell.length_a   1.000
_cell.length_b   1.000
_cell.length_c   1.000
_cell.angle_alpha   90.00
_cell.angle_beta   90.00
_cell.angle_gamma   90.00
#
_symmetry.space_group_name_H-M   'P 1'
#
loop_
_entity.id
_entity.type
_entity.pdbx_description
1 polymer ?
#
loop_
_entity_poly.entity_id
_entity_poly.type
_entity_poly.pdbx_seq_one_letter_code
_entity_poly.pdbx_strand_id
1 'polypeptide(L)'
;MLSVFGLLLLISAVLGENTVLQVIEEISGFNELDLYVLRGIVTAKRNEMETVATLDDFGLKGKFDDIQERYMELPDDAKRFIDKLFEYGAWALSWYPSKASWDRLKSEFQNKISKSSCSTLLEEFPELKKRDICTV
;
A
#
# COMPACT_ATOMS: atom_id res chain seq x y z
N MET A 1 40.18 4.35 18.96
CA MET A 1 39.24 4.72 17.87
C MET A 1 38.45 3.49 17.49
N LEU A 2 37.31 3.28 18.15
CA LEU A 2 36.36 2.23 17.77
C LEU A 2 35.57 2.77 16.56
N SER A 3 35.75 2.05 15.47
CA SER A 3 35.28 2.29 14.11
C SER A 3 33.86 2.85 13.99
N VAL A 4 33.75 4.02 13.35
CA VAL A 4 32.48 4.65 12.88
C VAL A 4 31.68 3.70 11.96
N PHE A 5 32.29 2.63 11.45
CA PHE A 5 31.61 1.61 10.65
C PHE A 5 30.65 0.71 11.46
N GLY A 6 30.82 0.60 12.78
CA GLY A 6 29.91 -0.19 13.62
C GLY A 6 28.52 0.45 13.78
N LEU A 7 28.45 1.78 13.72
CA LEU A 7 27.20 2.53 13.85
C LEU A 7 26.42 2.59 12.52
N LEU A 8 27.12 2.57 11.37
CA LEU A 8 26.50 2.53 10.04
C LEU A 8 25.81 1.18 9.73
N LEU A 9 26.31 0.07 10.27
CA LEU A 9 25.71 -1.25 10.06
C LEU A 9 24.41 -1.47 10.85
N LEU A 10 24.19 -0.71 11.93
CA LEU A 10 22.93 -0.73 12.67
C LEU A 10 21.83 0.11 11.99
N ILE A 11 22.19 1.10 11.17
CA ILE A 11 21.21 1.88 10.40
C ILE A 11 20.67 1.05 9.22
N SER A 12 21.48 0.15 8.64
CA SER A 12 21.03 -0.76 7.58
C SER A 12 20.09 -1.88 8.06
N ALA A 13 20.08 -2.20 9.36
CA ALA A 13 19.15 -3.17 9.95
C ALA A 13 17.80 -2.56 10.34
N VAL A 14 17.67 -1.23 10.29
CA VAL A 14 16.41 -0.46 10.47
C VAL A 14 15.83 -0.04 9.10
N LEU A 15 16.20 -0.71 8.01
CA LEU A 15 15.38 -0.73 6.81
C LEU A 15 14.35 -1.85 6.99
N GLY A 16 13.35 -1.51 7.83
CA GLY A 16 12.34 -2.41 8.37
C GLY A 16 11.65 -3.25 7.31
N GLU A 17 11.26 -4.46 7.72
CA GLU A 17 10.58 -5.43 6.87
C GLU A 17 9.42 -4.80 6.11
N ASN A 18 9.56 -4.64 4.78
CA ASN A 18 8.52 -4.09 3.90
C ASN A 18 7.28 -5.01 3.93
N THR A 19 6.34 -4.78 4.85
CA THR A 19 5.05 -5.45 4.81
C THR A 19 4.09 -4.65 3.94
N VAL A 20 3.08 -5.33 3.40
CA VAL A 20 1.98 -4.70 2.67
C VAL A 20 1.32 -3.61 3.52
N LEU A 21 1.10 -3.87 4.82
CA LEU A 21 0.49 -2.91 5.74
C LEU A 21 1.32 -1.64 5.89
N GLN A 22 2.64 -1.76 6.06
CA GLN A 22 3.52 -0.59 6.14
C GLN A 22 3.51 0.23 4.86
N VAL A 23 3.49 -0.44 3.70
CA VAL A 23 3.44 0.27 2.41
C VAL A 23 2.13 1.03 2.28
N ILE A 24 0.99 0.41 2.63
CA ILE A 24 -0.32 1.06 2.61
C ILE A 24 -0.35 2.25 3.57
N GLU A 25 0.08 2.06 4.81
CA GLU A 25 0.08 3.13 5.81
C GLU A 25 0.90 4.33 5.36
N GLU A 26 2.04 4.11 4.71
CA GLU A 26 2.85 5.21 4.18
C GLU A 26 2.21 5.94 3.01
N ILE A 27 1.59 5.24 2.05
CA ILE A 27 1.01 5.90 0.87
C ILE A 27 -0.35 6.53 1.12
N SER A 28 -1.07 6.09 2.17
CA SER A 28 -2.47 6.45 2.40
C SER A 28 -2.79 6.97 3.80
N GLY A 29 -1.89 6.77 4.76
CA GLY A 29 -2.17 6.99 6.17
C GLY A 29 -3.16 5.98 6.78
N PHE A 30 -3.60 4.95 6.05
CA PHE A 30 -4.46 3.90 6.60
C PHE A 30 -3.65 2.91 7.42
N ASN A 31 -3.98 2.81 8.71
CA ASN A 31 -3.45 1.75 9.56
C ASN A 31 -4.29 0.46 9.41
N GLU A 32 -3.90 -0.58 10.16
CA GLU A 32 -4.59 -1.88 10.14
C GLU A 32 -6.08 -1.79 10.52
N LEU A 33 -6.44 -0.97 11.52
CA LEU A 33 -7.83 -0.79 11.94
C LEU A 33 -8.67 -0.09 10.87
N ASP A 34 -8.09 0.91 10.20
CA ASP A 34 -8.75 1.60 9.08
C ASP A 34 -9.07 0.62 7.95
N LEU A 35 -8.13 -0.26 7.60
CA LEU A 35 -8.33 -1.31 6.58
C LEU A 35 -9.40 -2.32 6.99
N TYR A 36 -9.50 -2.65 8.28
CA TYR A 36 -10.56 -3.51 8.81
C TYR A 36 -11.94 -2.87 8.62
N VAL A 37 -12.07 -1.59 8.96
CA VAL A 37 -13.30 -0.82 8.76
C VAL A 37 -13.67 -0.73 7.27
N LEU A 38 -12.72 -0.36 6.41
CA LEU A 38 -12.92 -0.28 4.97
C LEU A 38 -13.41 -1.61 4.38
N ARG A 39 -12.79 -2.72 4.78
CA ARG A 39 -13.23 -4.06 4.37
C ARG A 39 -14.68 -4.33 4.79
N GLY A 40 -15.07 -3.94 6.01
CA GLY A 40 -16.44 -4.07 6.50
C GLY A 40 -17.43 -3.31 5.63
N ILE A 41 -17.16 -2.04 5.35
CA ILE A 41 -17.99 -1.17 4.50
C ILE A 41 -18.12 -1.75 3.08
N VAL A 42 -17.00 -2.14 2.47
CA VAL A 42 -16.98 -2.73 1.12
C VAL A 42 -17.74 -4.05 1.07
N THR A 43 -17.58 -4.90 2.09
CA THR A 43 -18.27 -6.20 2.17
C THR A 43 -19.78 -6.02 2.31
N ALA A 44 -20.22 -5.11 3.18
CA ALA A 44 -21.63 -4.80 3.35
C ALA A 44 -22.24 -4.24 2.04
N LYS A 45 -21.56 -3.28 1.40
CA LYS A 45 -22.01 -2.72 0.11
C LYS A 45 -22.08 -3.78 -0.99
N ARG A 46 -21.08 -4.67 -1.08
CA ARG A 46 -21.04 -5.77 -2.06
C ARG A 46 -22.20 -6.75 -1.88
N ASN A 47 -22.61 -6.98 -0.64
CA ASN A 47 -23.70 -7.89 -0.30
C ASN A 47 -25.07 -7.19 -0.22
N GLU A 48 -25.16 -5.94 -0.68
CA GLU A 48 -26.39 -5.12 -0.64
C GLU A 48 -26.96 -5.00 0.79
N MET A 49 -26.10 -5.10 1.80
CA MET A 49 -26.48 -4.92 3.20
C MET A 49 -26.55 -3.43 3.49
N GLU A 50 -27.56 -3.03 4.27
CA GLU A 50 -27.64 -1.68 4.79
C GLU A 50 -26.45 -1.41 5.72
N THR A 51 -25.58 -0.49 5.31
CA THR A 51 -24.46 -0.05 6.12
C THR A 51 -24.94 0.99 7.12
N VAL A 52 -24.88 0.68 8.41
CA VAL A 52 -25.16 1.65 9.48
C VAL A 52 -24.01 2.64 9.73
N ALA A 53 -22.91 2.52 8.98
CA ALA A 53 -21.74 3.38 9.13
C ALA A 53 -21.10 3.71 7.77
N THR A 54 -20.58 4.93 7.68
CA THR A 54 -19.95 5.55 6.51
C THR A 54 -18.46 5.80 6.77
N LEU A 55 -17.71 6.21 5.74
CA LEU A 55 -16.31 6.62 5.92
C LEU A 55 -16.17 7.82 6.88
N ASP A 56 -17.16 8.72 6.89
CA ASP A 56 -17.17 9.90 7.74
C ASP A 56 -17.31 9.55 9.22
N ASP A 57 -18.13 8.53 9.54
CA ASP A 57 -18.33 8.06 10.92
C ASP A 57 -17.03 7.57 11.58
N PHE A 58 -16.05 7.16 10.75
CA PHE A 58 -14.73 6.72 11.19
C PHE A 58 -13.60 7.72 10.89
N GLY A 59 -13.92 8.92 10.38
CA GLY A 59 -12.92 9.92 10.02
C GLY A 59 -11.99 9.49 8.86
N LEU A 60 -12.42 8.54 8.03
CA LEU A 60 -11.62 7.97 6.94
C LEU A 60 -11.82 8.69 5.61
N LYS A 61 -12.86 9.54 5.50
CA LYS A 61 -13.21 10.19 4.24
C LYS A 61 -12.06 11.00 3.64
N GLY A 62 -11.37 11.82 4.43
CA GLY A 62 -10.26 12.64 3.92
C GLY A 62 -9.11 11.81 3.35
N LYS A 63 -8.71 10.74 4.04
CA LYS A 63 -7.68 9.80 3.55
C LYS A 63 -8.13 9.09 2.28
N PHE A 64 -9.40 8.69 2.23
CA PHE A 64 -9.98 8.03 1.07
C PHE A 64 -10.02 8.96 -0.15
N ASP A 65 -10.47 10.20 0.04
CA ASP A 65 -10.55 11.20 -1.03
C ASP A 65 -9.14 11.52 -1.59
N ASP A 66 -8.12 11.68 -0.72
CA ASP A 66 -6.72 11.89 -1.15
C ASP A 66 -6.17 10.72 -1.99
N ILE A 67 -6.38 9.49 -1.54
CA ILE A 67 -5.99 8.30 -2.30
C ILE A 67 -6.76 8.19 -3.61
N GLN A 68 -8.05 8.49 -3.59
CA GLN A 68 -8.89 8.42 -4.77
C GLN A 68 -8.44 9.43 -5.83
N GLU A 69 -8.10 10.66 -5.45
CA GLU A 69 -7.58 11.69 -6.36
C GLU A 69 -6.30 11.21 -7.07
N ARG A 70 -5.29 10.79 -6.28
CA ARG A 70 -4.01 10.29 -6.80
C ARG A 70 -4.17 9.02 -7.64
N TYR A 71 -5.10 8.14 -7.24
CA TYR A 71 -5.42 6.93 -8.00
C TYR A 71 -6.03 7.23 -9.37
N MET A 72 -6.88 8.26 -9.49
CA MET A 72 -7.55 8.58 -10.75
C MET A 72 -6.59 8.99 -11.86
N GLU A 73 -5.47 9.62 -11.50
CA GLU A 73 -4.38 10.02 -12.41
C GLU A 73 -3.56 8.84 -12.94
N LEU A 74 -3.66 7.66 -12.32
CA LEU A 74 -2.86 6.51 -12.72
C LEU A 74 -3.33 5.87 -14.05
N PRO A 75 -2.39 5.41 -14.89
CA PRO A 75 -2.68 4.48 -15.98
C PRO A 75 -3.18 3.12 -15.47
N ASP A 76 -3.88 2.37 -16.33
CA ASP A 76 -4.57 1.12 -15.94
C ASP A 76 -3.67 0.06 -15.29
N ASP A 77 -2.45 -0.12 -15.77
CA ASP A 77 -1.48 -1.07 -15.22
C ASP A 77 -0.93 -0.64 -13.85
N ALA A 78 -0.75 0.67 -13.62
CA ALA A 78 -0.44 1.22 -12.31
C ALA A 78 -1.64 1.16 -11.34
N LYS A 79 -2.86 1.40 -11.82
CA LYS A 79 -4.10 1.21 -11.04
C LYS A 79 -4.21 -0.21 -10.52
N ARG A 80 -3.97 -1.21 -11.38
CA ARG A 80 -3.97 -2.63 -10.99
C ARG A 80 -2.98 -2.94 -9.87
N PHE A 81 -1.82 -2.29 -9.86
CA PHE A 81 -0.85 -2.44 -8.77
C PHE A 81 -1.42 -1.92 -7.44
N ILE A 82 -1.98 -0.71 -7.44
CA ILE A 82 -2.61 -0.13 -6.24
C ILE A 82 -3.80 -0.97 -5.77
N ASP A 83 -4.66 -1.43 -6.69
CA ASP A 83 -5.78 -2.32 -6.36
C ASP A 83 -5.30 -3.59 -5.66
N LYS A 84 -4.25 -4.23 -6.20
CA LYS A 84 -3.68 -5.44 -5.62
C LYS A 84 -2.99 -5.18 -4.29
N LEU A 85 -2.32 -4.05 -4.13
CA LEU A 85 -1.76 -3.64 -2.85
C LEU A 85 -2.86 -3.55 -1.78
N PHE A 86 -3.94 -2.83 -2.04
CA PHE A 86 -5.07 -2.70 -1.11
C PHE A 86 -5.83 -4.00 -0.90
N GLU A 87 -5.96 -4.85 -1.92
CA GLU A 87 -6.50 -6.20 -1.76
C GLU A 87 -5.65 -7.00 -0.77
N TYR A 88 -4.33 -7.07 -0.97
CA TYR A 88 -3.42 -7.74 -0.05
C TYR A 88 -3.54 -7.17 1.38
N GLY A 89 -3.71 -5.85 1.53
CA GLY A 89 -3.89 -5.19 2.83
C GLY A 89 -5.22 -5.54 3.52
N ALA A 90 -6.31 -5.56 2.76
CA ALA A 90 -7.63 -5.93 3.28
C ALA A 90 -7.68 -7.40 3.74
N TRP A 91 -6.93 -8.28 3.07
CA TRP A 91 -6.77 -9.68 3.46
C TRP A 91 -5.62 -9.90 4.45
N ALA A 92 -4.75 -8.91 4.71
CA ALA A 92 -3.66 -9.00 5.68
C ALA A 92 -4.16 -9.19 7.12
N LEU A 93 -5.40 -8.81 7.41
CA LEU A 93 -6.13 -9.10 8.65
C LEU A 93 -6.41 -10.62 8.86
N SER A 94 -6.01 -11.47 7.90
CA SER A 94 -5.97 -12.94 7.98
C SER A 94 -4.70 -13.49 7.34
N TRP A 95 -3.84 -14.23 8.07
CA TRP A 95 -2.62 -14.95 7.60
C TRP A 95 -1.59 -14.23 6.67
N TYR A 96 -1.87 -13.03 6.13
CA TYR A 96 -1.14 -12.36 5.06
C TYR A 96 -0.32 -11.09 5.42
N PRO A 97 -0.08 -10.67 6.68
CA PRO A 97 0.71 -9.46 6.96
C PRO A 97 2.22 -9.75 6.97
N SER A 98 2.72 -10.54 6.02
CA SER A 98 4.13 -10.97 6.00
C SER A 98 4.91 -10.27 4.89
N LYS A 99 6.22 -10.15 5.10
CA LYS A 99 7.18 -9.79 4.06
C LYS A 99 7.03 -10.65 2.79
N ALA A 100 6.67 -11.94 2.95
CA ALA A 100 6.45 -12.84 1.82
C ALA A 100 5.28 -12.37 0.93
N SER A 101 4.23 -11.79 1.51
CA SER A 101 3.11 -11.23 0.75
C SER A 101 3.54 -10.02 -0.09
N TRP A 102 4.40 -9.15 0.47
CA TRP A 102 4.98 -8.03 -0.26
C TRP A 102 5.90 -8.49 -1.40
N ASP A 103 6.79 -9.45 -1.13
CA ASP A 103 7.69 -10.00 -2.15
C ASP A 103 6.92 -10.70 -3.27
N ARG A 104 5.81 -11.37 -2.94
CA ARG A 104 4.88 -11.94 -3.92
C ARG A 104 4.21 -10.86 -4.76
N LEU A 105 3.68 -9.80 -4.15
CA LEU A 105 3.07 -8.68 -4.87
C LEU A 105 4.06 -8.04 -5.86
N LYS A 106 5.31 -7.78 -5.42
CA LYS A 106 6.37 -7.28 -6.31
C LYS A 106 6.62 -8.22 -7.47
N SER A 107 6.73 -9.52 -7.22
CA SER A 107 6.95 -10.54 -8.25
C SER A 107 5.81 -10.58 -9.27
N GLU A 108 4.55 -10.49 -8.81
CA GLU A 108 3.36 -10.46 -9.68
C GLU A 108 3.36 -9.27 -10.64
N PHE A 109 3.93 -8.14 -10.22
CA PHE A 109 3.97 -6.90 -11.01
C PHE A 109 5.32 -6.61 -11.67
N GLN A 110 6.32 -7.48 -11.47
CA GLN A 110 7.62 -7.33 -12.09
C GLN A 110 7.47 -7.33 -13.63
N ASN A 111 7.94 -6.26 -14.27
CA ASN A 111 7.80 -6.02 -15.71
C ASN A 111 6.34 -6.00 -16.22
N LYS A 112 5.35 -5.84 -15.34
CA LYS A 112 3.93 -5.71 -15.71
C LYS A 112 3.45 -4.27 -15.73
N ILE A 113 4.14 -3.39 -15.01
CA ILE A 113 3.93 -1.95 -15.05
C ILE A 113 4.85 -1.40 -16.13
N SER A 114 4.30 -0.71 -17.12
CA SER A 114 5.08 -0.07 -18.17
C SER A 114 6.00 1.01 -17.59
N LYS A 115 7.10 1.34 -18.28
CA LYS A 115 8.04 2.37 -17.81
C LYS A 115 7.36 3.74 -17.64
N SER A 116 6.45 4.11 -18.56
CA SER A 116 5.68 5.36 -18.45
C SER A 116 4.71 5.32 -17.27
N SER A 117 3.97 4.23 -17.09
CA SER A 117 3.03 4.09 -15.98
C SER A 117 3.73 4.04 -14.63
N CYS A 118 4.93 3.48 -14.59
CA CYS A 118 5.76 3.54 -13.40
C CYS A 118 6.16 4.99 -13.05
N SER A 119 6.54 5.81 -14.04
CA SER A 119 6.87 7.22 -13.77
C SER A 119 5.70 7.92 -13.10
N THR A 120 4.49 7.78 -13.67
CA THR A 120 3.27 8.35 -13.09
C THR A 120 2.97 7.77 -11.71
N LEU A 121 3.12 6.45 -11.52
CA LEU A 121 2.94 5.82 -10.21
C LEU A 121 3.86 6.42 -9.14
N LEU A 122 5.14 6.67 -9.47
CA LEU A 122 6.12 7.22 -8.52
C LEU A 122 6.01 8.74 -8.36
N GLU A 123 5.38 9.44 -9.31
CA GLU A 123 5.02 10.85 -9.19
C GLU A 123 3.84 11.00 -8.24
N GLU A 124 2.77 10.22 -8.47
CA GLU A 124 1.58 10.23 -7.62
C GLU A 124 1.84 9.61 -6.25
N PHE A 125 2.71 8.60 -6.13
CA PHE A 125 3.01 7.90 -4.87
C PHE A 125 4.53 7.86 -4.62
N PRO A 126 5.15 9.00 -4.25
CA PRO A 126 6.61 9.12 -4.10
C PRO A 126 7.19 8.22 -3.00
N GLU A 127 6.39 7.81 -2.02
CA GLU A 127 6.78 6.88 -0.95
C GLU A 127 7.13 5.49 -1.49
N LEU A 128 6.64 5.15 -2.70
CA LEU A 128 6.97 3.90 -3.38
C LEU A 128 8.36 3.88 -4.02
N LYS A 129 9.05 5.04 -4.14
CA LYS A 129 10.40 5.13 -4.74
C LYS A 129 11.43 4.30 -3.99
N LYS A 130 11.28 4.12 -2.68
CA LYS A 130 12.17 3.32 -1.83
C LYS A 130 11.85 1.82 -1.83
N ARG A 131 10.91 1.37 -2.68
CA ARG A 131 10.32 0.02 -2.61
C ARG A 131 10.65 -0.88 -3.80
N ASP A 132 11.49 -0.42 -4.74
CA ASP A 132 12.00 -1.18 -5.90
C ASP A 132 10.90 -1.86 -6.75
N ILE A 133 9.71 -1.26 -6.85
CA ILE A 133 8.56 -1.82 -7.58
C ILE A 133 8.80 -1.75 -9.09
N CYS A 134 9.48 -0.71 -9.54
CA CYS A 134 9.80 -0.49 -10.94
C CYS A 134 11.27 -0.77 -11.21
N THR A 135 11.60 -2.04 -11.42
CA THR A 135 12.90 -2.40 -11.98
C THR A 135 12.82 -2.25 -13.49
N VAL A 136 13.71 -1.41 -14.04
CA VAL A 136 13.84 -1.13 -15.48
C VAL A 136 14.60 -2.26 -16.17
#